data_AF-A0A382L2T6-F1
#
_entry.id   AF-A0A382L2T6-F1
#
_cell.length_a   1.000
_cell.length_b   1.000
_cell.length_c   1.000
_cell.angle_alpha   90.00
_cell.angle_beta   90.00
_cell.angle_gamma   90.00
#
_symmetry.space_group_name_H-M   'P 1'
#
loop_
_entity.id
_entity.type
_entity.pdbx_description
1 polymer ?
#
loop_
_entity_poly.entity_id
_entity_poly.type
_entity_poly.pdbx_seq_one_letter_code
_entity_poly.pdbx_strand_id
1 'polypeptide(L)' 'VKSALAVDPITLEVVRNKVDGIANEMQSTLLRSSFSTVVKEGLDASASLFTIEGETLAQ' A
#
# COMPACT_ATOMS: atom_id res chain seq x y z
N VAL A 1 -15.15 -29.55 10.36
CA VAL A 1 -13.91 -28.88 9.86
C VAL A 1 -14.01 -27.43 10.28
N LYS A 2 -13.07 -26.96 11.12
CA LYS A 2 -13.08 -25.60 11.67
C LYS A 2 -12.75 -24.66 10.50
N SER A 3 -13.74 -23.94 9.99
CA SER A 3 -13.51 -22.83 9.05
C SER A 3 -12.44 -21.94 9.67
N ALA A 4 -11.42 -21.55 8.90
CA ALA A 4 -10.61 -20.39 9.26
C ALA A 4 -11.56 -19.30 9.79
N LEU A 5 -11.23 -18.66 10.93
CA LEU A 5 -12.09 -17.64 11.52
C LEU A 5 -12.52 -16.70 10.39
N ALA A 6 -13.82 -16.65 10.10
CA ALA A 6 -14.34 -15.68 9.16
C ALA A 6 -13.93 -14.31 9.72
N VAL A 7 -12.97 -13.66 9.05
CA VAL A 7 -12.51 -12.33 9.45
C VAL A 7 -13.73 -11.43 9.46
N ASP A 8 -13.95 -10.75 10.58
CA ASP A 8 -15.06 -9.81 10.71
C ASP A 8 -15.01 -8.79 9.55
N PRO A 9 -16.09 -8.62 8.78
CA PRO A 9 -16.08 -7.81 7.57
C PRO A 9 -15.73 -6.34 7.82
N ILE A 10 -16.05 -5.81 9.01
CA ILE A 10 -15.68 -4.44 9.39
C ILE A 10 -14.16 -4.37 9.57
N THR A 11 -13.59 -5.31 10.31
CA THR A 11 -12.14 -5.41 10.52
C THR A 11 -11.38 -5.55 9.21
N LEU A 12 -11.88 -6.40 8.30
CA LEU A 12 -11.29 -6.59 6.97
C LEU A 12 -11.21 -5.26 6.21
N GLU A 13 -12.32 -4.53 6.14
CA GLU A 13 -12.38 -3.29 5.37
C GLU A 13 -11.55 -2.17 6.02
N VAL A 14 -11.54 -2.07 7.35
CA VAL A 14 -10.69 -1.10 8.07
C VAL A 14 -9.21 -1.34 7.78
N VAL A 15 -8.76 -2.61 7.84
CA VAL A 15 -7.37 -2.96 7.56
C VAL A 15 -7.02 -2.70 6.10
N ARG A 16 -7.90 -3.10 5.16
CA ARG A 16 -7.75 -2.84 3.72
C ARG A 16 -7.54 -1.35 3.43
N ASN A 17 -8.42 -0.49 3.95
CA ASN A 17 -8.28 0.96 3.77
C ASN A 17 -7.02 1.52 4.44
N LYS A 18 -6.59 0.94 5.58
CA LYS A 18 -5.39 1.39 6.26
C LYS A 18 -4.12 1.10 5.46
N VAL A 19 -4.02 -0.09 4.86
CA VAL A 19 -2.84 -0.44 4.03
C VAL A 19 -2.81 0.38 2.74
N ASP A 20 -3.97 0.66 2.12
CA ASP A 20 -4.08 1.59 1.00
C ASP A 20 -3.63 3.00 1.39
N GLY A 21 -4.07 3.49 2.56
CA GLY A 21 -3.65 4.80 3.09
C GLY A 21 -2.14 4.88 3.33
N ILE A 22 -1.52 3.81 3.84
CA ILE A 22 -0.07 3.74 4.05
C ILE A 22 0.67 3.82 2.72
N ALA A 23 0.27 3.03 1.71
CA ALA A 23 0.89 3.07 0.38
C ALA A 23 0.80 4.47 -0.25
N ASN A 24 -0.36 5.12 -0.14
CA ASN A 24 -0.57 6.50 -0.61
C ASN A 24 0.34 7.51 0.09
N GLU A 25 0.50 7.40 1.41
CA GLU A 25 1.40 8.29 2.18
C GLU A 25 2.86 8.05 1.81
N MET A 26 3.27 6.79 1.64
CA MET A 26 4.61 6.42 1.17
C MET A 26 4.90 7.02 -0.21
N GLN A 27 4.01 6.82 -1.18
CA GLN A 27 4.13 7.37 -2.53
C GLN A 27 4.23 8.90 -2.50
N SER A 28 3.32 9.55 -1.77
CA SER A 28 3.30 11.00 -1.66
C SER A 28 4.58 11.54 -1.01
N THR A 29 5.12 10.84 -0.01
CA THR A 29 6.38 11.21 0.65
C THR A 29 7.58 11.03 -0.27
N LEU A 30 7.64 9.92 -1.00
CA LEU A 30 8.67 9.63 -2.01
C LEU A 30 8.71 10.73 -3.08
N LEU A 31 7.56 11.00 -3.71
CA LEU A 31 7.45 12.02 -4.75
C LEU A 31 7.79 13.40 -4.21
N ARG A 32 7.33 13.77 -3.00
CA ARG A 32 7.59 15.11 -2.46
C ARG A 32 9.03 15.35 -2.06
N SER A 33 9.72 14.34 -1.52
CA SER A 33 11.08 14.46 -0.99
C SER A 33 12.18 14.19 -2.02
N SER A 34 11.83 13.68 -3.21
CA SER A 34 12.81 13.38 -4.24
C SER A 34 13.44 14.63 -4.85
N PHE A 35 14.76 14.56 -5.09
CA PHE A 35 15.54 15.54 -5.86
C PHE A 35 15.64 15.19 -7.35
N SER A 36 15.28 13.97 -7.75
CA SER A 36 15.32 13.55 -9.15
C SER A 36 14.13 14.12 -9.91
N THR A 37 14.36 14.82 -11.02
CA THR A 37 13.29 15.34 -11.87
C THR A 37 12.42 14.22 -12.44
N VAL A 38 13.01 13.06 -12.74
CA VAL A 38 12.30 11.85 -13.20
C VAL A 38 11.24 11.41 -12.18
N VAL A 39 11.57 11.47 -10.89
CA VAL A 39 10.65 11.04 -9.82
C VAL A 39 9.74 12.19 -9.38
N LYS A 40 10.28 13.40 -9.19
CA LYS A 40 9.57 14.55 -8.62
C LYS A 40 8.57 15.16 -9.60
N GLU A 41 8.97 15.30 -10.87
CA GLU A 41 8.20 15.96 -11.92
C GLU A 41 7.65 14.93 -12.91
N GLY A 42 8.46 13.93 -13.27
CA GLY A 42 8.05 12.83 -14.14
C GLY A 42 7.14 11.80 -13.46
N LEU A 43 7.07 11.81 -12.12
CA LEU A 43 6.27 10.87 -11.31
C LEU A 43 6.57 9.39 -11.60
N ASP A 44 7.77 9.11 -12.12
CA ASP A 44 8.21 7.76 -12.49
C ASP A 44 8.80 7.04 -11.28
N ALA A 45 7.93 6.74 -10.32
CA ALA A 45 8.21 5.93 -9.15
C ALA A 45 6.89 5.38 -8.58
N SER A 46 6.97 4.28 -7.84
CA SER A 46 5.84 3.70 -7.11
C SER A 46 6.27 3.28 -5.70
N ALA A 47 5.32 3.27 -4.77
CA ALA A 47 5.46 2.67 -3.45
C ALA A 47 4.42 1.56 -3.30
N SER A 48 4.77 0.42 -2.69
CA SER A 48 3.84 -0.70 -2.55
C SER A 48 4.16 -1.55 -1.33
N LEU A 49 3.12 -2.20 -0.80
CA LEU A 49 3.21 -3.23 0.24
C LEU A 49 2.96 -4.59 -0.41
N PHE A 50 3.64 -5.62 0.07
CA PHE A 50 3.56 -6.98 -0.48
C PHE A 50 3.28 -8.01 0.61
N THR A 51 2.62 -9.10 0.23
CA THR A 51 2.53 -10.31 1.06
C THR A 51 3.89 -11.01 1.12
N ILE A 52 4.02 -12.01 2.00
CA ILE A 52 5.26 -12.78 2.12
C ILE A 52 5.52 -13.63 0.85
N GLU A 53 4.49 -13.89 0.06
CA GLU A 53 4.53 -14.55 -1.24
C GLU A 53 4.91 -13.59 -2.39
N GLY A 54 5.01 -12.29 -2.11
CA GLY A 54 5.37 -11.27 -3.10
C GLY A 54 4.18 -10.74 -3.91
N GLU A 55 2.95 -10.99 -3.48
CA GLU A 55 1.74 -10.45 -4.10
C GLU A 55 1.54 -9.00 -3.64
N THR A 56 1.09 -8.11 -4.54
CA THR A 56 0.78 -6.73 -4.17
C THR A 56 -0.41 -6.68 -3.22
N LEU A 57 -0.19 -6.11 -2.04
CA LEU A 57 -1.22 -5.89 -1.03
C LEU A 57 -1.87 -4.51 -1.16
N ALA A 58 -1.07 -3.47 -1.43
CA ALA A 58 -1.50 -2.09 -1.67
C ALA A 58 -0.42 -1.34 -2.48
N GLN A 59 -0.82 -0.37 -3.30
CA GLN A 59 0.05 0.45 -4.14
C GLN A 59 -0.51 1.86 -4.30
#